data_AF-A0A3N4IK67-F1
#
_entry.id   AF-A0A3N4IK67-F1
#
_cell.length_a   1.000
_cell.length_b   1.000
_cell.length_c   1.000
_cell.angle_alpha   90.00
_cell.angle_beta   90.00
_cell.angle_gamma   90.00
#
_symmetry.space_group_name_H-M   'P 1'
#
loop_
_entity.id
_entity.type
_entity.pdbx_description
1 polymer ?
#
loop_
_entity_poly.entity_id
_entity_poly.type
_entity_poly.pdbx_seq_one_letter_code
_entity_poly.pdbx_strand_id
1 'polypeptide(L)'
;MTENTLDNEQMDLDAGQHSDDSYEYYEEGYNEENDEEFETDEEKRAKAIAISRYLHSLKSDIISPDIHKLVIDHHASHPYEYFRQLNYDDDKPVFSADSIFSEFYSGLCISPAPNATSDSLQYPPPFVPIIEDMLQFYVKTFHVYFYGKLHSPTIRPAEGDPREALIWMVSQLGRREMAFHKTQYMASEPLQSVVRRRWETGLLREAQVKLVGHLFDKLWIELKALVEIETANERLRLVELNRRIIRAGRAMRCFFDNGRFRSERLEGLLLKYLSEDEEVDTQLLHGLEEVQREFESDDGLLDQSNDAYSMILEYEL
;
A
#
# COMPACT_ATOMS: atom_id res chain seq x y z
N MET A 1 -8.90 20.40 65.16
CA MET A 1 -7.48 20.79 65.14
C MET A 1 -6.69 19.53 64.84
N THR A 2 -6.48 19.27 63.56
CA THR A 2 -5.60 18.22 63.03
C THR A 2 -5.05 18.80 61.75
N GLU A 3 -3.85 19.36 61.85
CA GLU A 3 -3.05 19.87 60.75
C GLU A 3 -2.61 18.68 59.89
N ASN A 4 -2.98 18.69 58.62
CA ASN A 4 -2.59 17.70 57.64
C ASN A 4 -1.59 18.40 56.70
N THR A 5 -0.32 18.24 57.01
CA THR A 5 0.81 18.71 56.21
C THR A 5 0.98 17.74 55.05
N LEU A 6 0.55 18.16 53.86
CA LEU A 6 0.83 17.44 52.62
C LEU A 6 2.20 17.90 52.12
N ASP A 7 3.15 16.96 52.16
CA ASP A 7 4.47 17.07 51.55
C ASP A 7 4.31 17.24 50.04
N ASN A 8 4.83 18.36 49.56
CA ASN A 8 4.85 18.75 48.16
C ASN A 8 6.16 18.20 47.58
N GLU A 9 6.16 16.92 47.19
CA GLU A 9 7.26 16.33 46.43
C GLU A 9 7.28 16.93 45.03
N GLN A 10 8.17 17.89 44.87
CA GLN A 10 8.50 18.56 43.64
C GLN A 10 9.23 17.55 42.74
N MET A 11 8.47 16.89 41.87
CA MET A 11 9.00 15.98 40.85
C MET A 11 9.67 16.84 39.78
N ASP A 12 11.00 16.97 39.87
CA ASP A 12 11.84 17.52 38.81
C ASP A 12 11.71 16.60 37.58
N LEU A 13 10.82 16.97 36.68
CA LEU A 13 10.77 16.42 35.33
C LEU A 13 11.99 16.99 34.59
N ASP A 14 13.07 16.21 34.64
CA ASP A 14 14.27 16.34 33.83
C ASP A 14 13.84 16.30 32.36
N ALA A 15 13.61 17.47 31.79
CA ALA A 15 13.36 17.66 30.38
C ALA A 15 14.65 17.34 29.65
N GLY A 16 14.85 16.04 29.41
CA GLY A 16 15.91 15.52 28.56
C GLY A 16 15.91 16.29 27.26
N GLN A 17 16.92 17.14 27.11
CA GLN A 17 17.29 17.74 25.84
C GLN A 17 17.67 16.59 24.92
N HIS A 18 16.68 16.05 24.20
CA HIS A 18 16.95 15.23 23.04
C HIS A 18 17.72 16.13 22.08
N SER A 19 19.00 15.78 21.92
CA SER A 19 19.87 16.36 20.92
C SER A 19 19.12 16.39 19.61
N ASP A 20 19.18 17.54 18.96
CA ASP A 20 18.81 17.75 17.57
C ASP A 20 19.76 16.88 16.73
N ASP A 21 19.52 15.57 16.74
CA ASP A 21 20.19 14.60 15.90
C ASP A 21 19.63 14.84 14.50
N SER A 22 20.18 15.88 13.85
CA SER A 22 20.10 16.03 12.41
C SER A 22 20.76 14.78 11.83
N TYR A 23 19.95 13.78 11.52
CA TYR A 23 20.39 12.60 10.82
C TYR A 23 20.98 13.08 9.49
N GLU A 24 22.31 13.14 9.43
CA GLU A 24 23.03 13.05 8.17
C GLU A 24 22.52 11.77 7.53
N TYR A 25 21.70 11.93 6.49
CA TYR A 25 21.19 10.83 5.69
C TYR A 25 22.42 10.11 5.16
N TYR A 26 22.74 8.96 5.77
CA TYR A 26 23.86 8.15 5.33
C TYR A 26 23.54 7.69 3.91
N GLU A 27 24.05 8.42 2.92
CA GLU A 27 24.36 7.86 1.60
C GLU A 27 25.44 6.80 1.84
N GLU A 28 25.06 5.64 2.37
CA GLU A 28 25.92 4.48 2.33
C GLU A 28 26.18 4.19 0.85
N GLY A 29 27.39 4.55 0.43
CA GLY A 29 27.86 4.47 -0.92
C GLY A 29 27.76 3.05 -1.44
N TYR A 30 26.68 2.77 -2.15
CA TYR A 30 26.71 1.85 -3.28
C TYR A 30 27.65 2.46 -4.32
N ASN A 31 28.96 2.35 -4.09
CA ASN A 31 29.98 2.41 -5.14
C ASN A 31 29.92 1.06 -5.88
N GLU A 32 28.79 0.77 -6.51
CA GLU A 32 28.86 -0.02 -7.72
C GLU A 32 29.53 0.91 -8.74
N GLU A 33 30.81 0.66 -9.01
CA GLU A 33 31.46 1.09 -10.24
C GLU A 33 30.76 0.37 -11.42
N ASN A 34 29.46 0.62 -11.60
CA ASN A 34 28.80 0.38 -12.86
C ASN A 34 29.38 1.46 -13.77
N ASP A 35 30.15 1.02 -14.76
CA ASP A 35 30.43 1.80 -15.97
C ASP A 35 29.07 2.13 -16.62
N GLU A 36 28.34 3.10 -16.05
CA GLU A 36 27.14 3.65 -16.64
C GLU A 36 27.57 4.34 -17.92
N GLU A 37 27.46 3.63 -19.04
CA GLU A 37 27.40 4.28 -20.35
C GLU A 37 26.34 5.37 -20.24
N PHE A 38 26.80 6.62 -20.25
CA PHE A 38 25.93 7.78 -20.14
C PHE A 38 24.95 7.77 -21.32
N GLU A 39 23.72 7.34 -21.06
CA GLU A 39 22.63 7.47 -22.00
C GLU A 39 22.50 8.92 -22.45
N THR A 40 22.49 9.12 -23.76
CA THR A 40 22.30 10.42 -24.38
C THR A 40 20.88 10.93 -24.09
N ASP A 41 20.69 12.25 -24.06
CA ASP A 41 19.35 12.85 -23.89
C ASP A 41 18.37 12.40 -24.99
N GLU A 42 18.88 12.07 -26.17
CA GLU A 42 18.08 11.54 -27.28
C GLU A 42 17.56 10.13 -26.98
N GLU A 43 18.38 9.25 -26.41
CA GLU A 43 17.97 7.90 -25.99
C GLU A 43 16.93 7.94 -24.88
N LYS A 44 17.15 8.78 -23.85
CA LYS A 44 16.20 8.99 -22.76
C LYS A 44 14.84 9.50 -23.28
N ARG A 45 14.87 10.46 -24.21
CA ARG A 45 13.66 10.98 -24.86
C ARG A 45 12.96 9.91 -25.71
N ALA A 46 13.71 9.11 -26.47
CA ALA A 46 13.16 8.03 -27.27
C ALA A 46 12.47 6.98 -26.39
N LYS A 47 13.07 6.62 -25.25
CA LYS A 47 12.49 5.73 -24.24
C LYS A 47 11.18 6.29 -23.67
N ALA A 48 11.16 7.55 -23.26
CA ALA A 48 9.93 8.18 -22.76
C ALA A 48 8.78 8.18 -23.79
N ILE A 49 9.09 8.44 -25.06
CA ILE A 49 8.10 8.34 -26.15
C ILE A 49 7.61 6.89 -26.29
N ALA A 50 8.49 5.91 -26.19
CA ALA A 50 8.11 4.50 -26.27
C ALA A 50 7.19 4.09 -25.11
N ILE A 51 7.48 4.52 -23.88
CA ILE A 51 6.66 4.24 -22.69
C ILE A 51 5.30 4.90 -22.81
N SER A 52 5.28 6.18 -23.19
CA SER A 52 4.03 6.90 -23.41
C SER A 52 3.17 6.17 -24.45
N ARG A 53 3.76 5.75 -25.58
CA ARG A 53 3.05 4.94 -26.59
C ARG A 53 2.56 3.61 -26.06
N TYR A 54 3.37 2.92 -25.26
CA TYR A 54 3.00 1.65 -24.63
C TYR A 54 1.80 1.83 -23.70
N LEU A 55 1.85 2.80 -22.79
CA LEU A 55 0.76 3.11 -21.87
C LEU A 55 -0.52 3.47 -22.62
N HIS A 56 -0.44 4.32 -23.66
CA HIS A 56 -1.60 4.65 -24.51
C HIS A 56 -2.13 3.46 -25.32
N SER A 57 -1.34 2.40 -25.49
CA SER A 57 -1.77 1.16 -26.15
C SER A 57 -2.48 0.20 -25.21
N LEU A 58 -2.35 0.40 -23.90
CA LEU A 58 -3.04 -0.40 -22.89
C LEU A 58 -4.55 -0.18 -23.00
N LYS A 59 -5.29 -1.27 -22.78
CA LYS A 59 -6.74 -1.24 -22.66
C LYS A 59 -7.11 -1.94 -21.37
N SER A 60 -8.05 -1.38 -20.63
CA SER A 60 -8.63 -2.07 -19.48
C SER A 60 -10.13 -2.25 -19.70
N ASP A 61 -10.58 -3.46 -19.42
CA ASP A 61 -12.01 -3.79 -19.31
C ASP A 61 -12.48 -3.78 -17.85
N ILE A 62 -11.58 -3.45 -16.91
CA ILE A 62 -11.82 -3.48 -15.46
C ILE A 62 -12.18 -2.10 -14.95
N ILE A 63 -11.36 -1.09 -15.29
CA ILE A 63 -11.52 0.28 -14.83
C ILE A 63 -12.23 1.14 -15.88
N SER A 64 -12.94 2.16 -15.41
CA SER A 64 -13.66 3.11 -16.24
C SER A 64 -12.71 3.90 -17.16
N PRO A 65 -13.21 4.34 -18.34
CA PRO A 65 -12.41 5.15 -19.27
C PRO A 65 -11.83 6.42 -18.65
N ASP A 66 -12.56 7.05 -17.73
CA ASP A 66 -12.13 8.29 -17.07
C ASP A 66 -10.95 8.04 -16.13
N ILE A 67 -10.98 6.94 -15.36
CA ILE A 67 -9.87 6.53 -14.49
C ILE A 67 -8.67 6.05 -15.31
N HIS A 68 -8.92 5.30 -16.39
CA HIS A 68 -7.86 4.92 -17.32
C HIS A 68 -7.16 6.16 -17.89
N LYS A 69 -7.92 7.15 -18.37
CA LYS A 69 -7.39 8.41 -18.87
C LYS A 69 -6.60 9.17 -17.78
N LEU A 70 -7.12 9.24 -16.56
CA LEU A 70 -6.44 9.88 -15.42
C LEU A 70 -5.03 9.30 -15.21
N VAL A 71 -4.89 7.97 -15.26
CA VAL A 71 -3.59 7.30 -15.06
C VAL A 71 -2.66 7.52 -16.25
N ILE A 72 -3.18 7.50 -17.49
CA ILE A 72 -2.38 7.80 -18.69
C ILE A 72 -1.87 9.24 -18.67
N ASP A 73 -2.75 10.21 -18.38
CA ASP A 73 -2.38 11.62 -18.26
C ASP A 73 -1.33 11.82 -17.16
N HIS A 74 -1.49 11.11 -16.03
CA HIS A 74 -0.54 11.13 -14.93
C HIS A 74 0.85 10.70 -15.39
N HIS A 75 0.99 9.52 -16.00
CA HIS A 75 2.27 9.03 -16.50
C HIS A 75 2.87 9.93 -17.60
N ALA A 76 2.03 10.52 -18.45
CA ALA A 76 2.47 11.45 -19.49
C ALA A 76 3.00 12.78 -18.92
N SER A 77 2.65 13.12 -17.67
CA SER A 77 3.08 14.36 -17.02
C SER A 77 4.47 14.29 -16.38
N HIS A 78 5.02 13.08 -16.19
CA HIS A 78 6.34 12.91 -15.59
C HIS A 78 7.46 13.34 -16.53
N PRO A 79 8.46 14.09 -16.03
CA PRO A 79 9.72 14.27 -16.73
C PRO A 79 10.37 12.92 -17.05
N TYR A 80 10.98 12.82 -18.23
CA TYR A 80 11.53 11.55 -18.71
C TYR A 80 12.70 11.06 -17.83
N GLU A 81 13.34 11.97 -17.10
CA GLU A 81 14.44 11.72 -16.17
C GLU A 81 14.02 10.86 -14.98
N TYR A 82 12.72 10.79 -14.66
CA TYR A 82 12.23 9.94 -13.57
C TYR A 82 12.10 8.46 -13.99
N PHE A 83 12.06 8.16 -15.28
CA PHE A 83 11.86 6.79 -15.74
C PHE A 83 13.13 5.97 -15.54
N ARG A 84 13.09 5.03 -14.60
CA ARG A 84 14.16 4.06 -14.41
C ARG A 84 13.92 2.82 -15.25
N GLN A 85 15.00 2.28 -15.85
CA GLN A 85 14.96 0.98 -16.48
C GLN A 85 14.83 -0.10 -15.41
N LEU A 86 13.76 -0.87 -15.45
CA LEU A 86 13.63 -2.08 -14.66
C LEU A 86 14.11 -3.25 -15.53
N ASN A 87 15.31 -3.74 -15.23
CA ASN A 87 15.86 -4.93 -15.88
C ASN A 87 15.22 -6.18 -15.26
N TYR A 88 14.01 -6.54 -15.71
CA TYR A 88 13.37 -7.81 -15.35
C TYR A 88 13.49 -8.88 -16.44
N ASP A 89 13.71 -8.48 -17.70
CA ASP A 89 13.84 -9.37 -18.85
C ASP A 89 14.58 -8.62 -19.98
N ASP A 90 15.65 -9.21 -20.53
CA ASP A 90 16.52 -8.55 -21.54
C ASP A 90 15.74 -8.10 -22.80
N ASP A 91 14.59 -8.71 -23.06
CA ASP A 91 13.79 -8.47 -24.26
C ASP A 91 12.72 -7.36 -24.12
N LYS A 92 12.40 -6.91 -22.89
CA LYS A 92 11.32 -5.94 -22.64
C LYS A 92 11.63 -5.04 -21.43
N PRO A 93 12.47 -4.02 -21.59
CA PRO A 93 12.71 -3.07 -20.51
C PRO A 93 11.40 -2.36 -20.15
N VAL A 94 10.96 -2.55 -18.90
CA VAL A 94 9.85 -1.79 -18.33
C VAL A 94 10.45 -0.54 -17.72
N PHE A 95 10.01 0.62 -18.20
CA PHE A 95 10.46 1.89 -17.67
C PHE A 95 9.28 2.59 -16.99
N SER A 96 9.48 3.02 -15.76
CA SER A 96 8.48 3.83 -15.07
C SER A 96 9.12 4.83 -14.11
N ALA A 97 8.47 5.99 -13.96
CA ALA A 97 8.73 6.93 -12.90
C ALA A 97 8.37 6.36 -11.51
N ASP A 98 7.36 5.49 -11.47
CA ASP A 98 6.93 4.72 -10.30
C ASP A 98 6.68 3.26 -10.73
N SER A 99 7.71 2.43 -10.61
CA SER A 99 7.69 1.04 -11.06
C SER A 99 6.55 0.23 -10.45
N ILE A 100 6.33 0.40 -9.15
CA ILE A 100 5.36 -0.34 -8.37
C ILE A 100 3.94 -0.01 -8.87
N PHE A 101 3.64 1.28 -9.03
CA PHE A 101 2.34 1.72 -9.51
C PHE A 101 2.10 1.35 -10.97
N SER A 102 3.10 1.51 -11.83
CA SER A 102 2.98 1.15 -13.24
C SER A 102 2.77 -0.33 -13.46
N GLU A 103 3.46 -1.18 -12.69
CA GLU A 103 3.27 -2.62 -12.78
C GLU A 103 1.87 -3.02 -12.30
N PHE A 104 1.39 -2.43 -11.20
CA PHE A 104 0.02 -2.63 -10.75
C PHE A 104 -1.01 -2.23 -11.82
N TYR A 105 -0.91 -1.02 -12.34
CA TYR A 105 -1.79 -0.52 -13.40
C TYR A 105 -1.72 -1.36 -14.68
N SER A 106 -0.51 -1.78 -15.07
CA SER A 106 -0.31 -2.66 -16.23
C SER A 106 -0.98 -4.00 -16.00
N GLY A 107 -1.02 -4.51 -14.76
CA GLY A 107 -1.78 -5.71 -14.40
C GLY A 107 -3.30 -5.54 -14.51
N LEU A 108 -3.82 -4.33 -14.30
CA LEU A 108 -5.23 -4.00 -14.52
C LEU A 108 -5.59 -3.87 -16.00
N CYS A 109 -4.59 -3.66 -16.85
CA CYS A 109 -4.77 -3.53 -18.28
C CYS A 109 -4.48 -4.87 -18.97
N ILE A 110 -5.32 -5.24 -19.92
CA ILE A 110 -5.03 -6.39 -20.76
C ILE A 110 -4.02 -5.92 -21.79
N SER A 111 -2.78 -6.42 -21.69
CA SER A 111 -1.85 -6.32 -22.82
C SER A 111 -2.46 -7.11 -23.98
N PRO A 112 -2.65 -6.52 -25.18
CA PRO A 112 -3.27 -7.16 -26.33
C PRO A 112 -2.39 -8.27 -26.95
N ALA A 113 -1.46 -8.86 -26.18
CA ALA A 113 -0.60 -9.93 -26.64
C ALA A 113 -1.48 -11.06 -27.20
N PRO A 114 -1.37 -11.39 -28.50
CA PRO A 114 -2.30 -12.29 -29.20
C PRO A 114 -2.32 -13.72 -28.66
N ASN A 115 -1.39 -14.05 -27.75
CA ASN A 115 -1.25 -15.36 -27.12
C ASN A 115 -1.44 -15.32 -25.59
N ALA A 116 -1.85 -14.19 -25.00
CA ALA A 116 -2.21 -14.16 -23.59
C ALA A 116 -3.51 -14.94 -23.42
N THR A 117 -3.42 -16.21 -23.03
CA THR A 117 -4.54 -16.96 -22.49
C THR A 117 -5.15 -16.10 -21.39
N SER A 118 -6.44 -15.77 -21.51
CA SER A 118 -7.34 -14.95 -20.67
C SER A 118 -7.14 -15.00 -19.12
N ASP A 119 -5.93 -14.77 -18.64
CA ASP A 119 -5.49 -14.78 -17.25
C ASP A 119 -5.24 -13.34 -16.77
N SER A 120 -6.08 -12.40 -17.22
CA SER A 120 -6.11 -11.05 -16.66
C SER A 120 -6.42 -11.12 -15.16
N LEU A 121 -5.92 -10.14 -14.38
CA LEU A 121 -6.42 -9.92 -13.03
C LEU A 121 -7.93 -9.74 -13.14
N GLN A 122 -8.69 -10.62 -12.51
CA GLN A 122 -10.14 -10.50 -12.47
C GLN A 122 -10.51 -10.11 -11.07
N TYR A 123 -10.79 -8.83 -10.89
CA TYR A 123 -11.42 -8.34 -9.68
C TYR A 123 -12.91 -8.67 -9.76
N PRO A 124 -13.52 -9.16 -8.67
CA PRO A 124 -14.97 -9.20 -8.56
C PRO A 124 -15.55 -7.82 -8.90
N PRO A 125 -16.55 -7.72 -9.80
CA PRO A 125 -17.16 -6.43 -10.19
C PRO A 125 -17.54 -5.51 -9.01
N PRO A 126 -18.03 -6.03 -7.86
CA PRO A 126 -18.34 -5.16 -6.71
C PRO A 126 -17.13 -4.43 -6.09
N PHE A 127 -15.90 -4.86 -6.37
CA PHE A 127 -14.68 -4.21 -5.87
C PHE A 127 -14.05 -3.25 -6.88
N VAL A 128 -14.54 -3.16 -8.12
CA VAL A 128 -14.03 -2.20 -9.12
C VAL A 128 -14.03 -0.76 -8.60
N PRO A 129 -15.08 -0.26 -7.92
CA PRO A 129 -15.04 1.09 -7.33
C PRO A 129 -13.87 1.32 -6.38
N ILE A 130 -13.52 0.32 -5.55
CA ILE A 130 -12.37 0.40 -4.63
C ILE A 130 -11.06 0.53 -5.40
N ILE A 131 -10.91 -0.20 -6.52
CA ILE A 131 -9.72 -0.11 -7.38
C ILE A 131 -9.63 1.29 -8.01
N GLU A 132 -10.75 1.80 -8.53
CA GLU A 132 -10.82 3.13 -9.13
C GLU A 132 -10.52 4.24 -8.12
N ASP A 133 -11.11 4.17 -6.93
CA ASP A 133 -10.85 5.10 -5.83
C ASP A 133 -9.39 5.06 -5.40
N MET A 134 -8.78 3.88 -5.34
CA MET A 134 -7.35 3.75 -5.04
C MET A 134 -6.47 4.38 -6.12
N LEU A 135 -6.72 4.10 -7.40
CA LEU A 135 -5.97 4.71 -8.51
C LEU A 135 -6.08 6.24 -8.47
N GLN A 136 -7.29 6.74 -8.24
CA GLN A 136 -7.53 8.17 -8.10
C GLN A 136 -6.83 8.77 -6.89
N PHE A 137 -6.93 8.12 -5.71
CA PHE A 137 -6.25 8.53 -4.48
C PHE A 137 -4.74 8.56 -4.67
N TYR A 138 -4.18 7.51 -5.29
CA TYR A 138 -2.76 7.38 -5.57
C TYR A 138 -2.27 8.54 -6.43
N VAL A 139 -2.87 8.74 -7.61
CA VAL A 139 -2.47 9.79 -8.55
C VAL A 139 -2.60 11.18 -7.95
N LYS A 140 -3.72 11.48 -7.28
CA LYS A 140 -4.05 12.84 -6.83
C LYS A 140 -3.46 13.21 -5.48
N THR A 141 -3.17 12.22 -4.63
CA THR A 141 -2.76 12.46 -3.24
C THR A 141 -1.42 11.81 -2.95
N PHE A 142 -1.34 10.49 -3.09
CA PHE A 142 -0.17 9.73 -2.63
C PHE A 142 1.08 10.06 -3.46
N HIS A 143 0.98 9.98 -4.79
CA HIS A 143 2.07 10.35 -5.68
C HIS A 143 2.52 11.79 -5.47
N VAL A 144 1.58 12.74 -5.38
CA VAL A 144 1.89 14.17 -5.16
C VAL A 144 2.69 14.36 -3.88
N TYR A 145 2.39 13.60 -2.84
CA TYR A 145 3.16 13.61 -1.60
C TYR A 145 4.57 13.05 -1.76
N PHE A 146 4.72 11.82 -2.27
CA PHE A 146 6.04 11.17 -2.38
C PHE A 146 6.97 11.89 -3.36
N TYR A 147 6.48 12.28 -4.53
CA TYR A 147 7.31 12.93 -5.55
C TYR A 147 7.37 14.44 -5.38
N GLY A 148 6.25 15.07 -5.01
CA GLY A 148 6.16 16.53 -4.92
C GLY A 148 6.73 17.07 -3.60
N LYS A 149 6.43 16.45 -2.47
CA LYS A 149 6.85 16.94 -1.14
C LYS A 149 8.13 16.30 -0.63
N LEU A 150 8.25 14.98 -0.76
CA LEU A 150 9.45 14.26 -0.29
C LEU A 150 10.59 14.24 -1.31
N HIS A 151 10.31 14.61 -2.57
CA HIS A 151 11.29 14.54 -3.67
C HIS A 151 11.98 13.18 -3.81
N SER A 152 11.35 12.11 -3.30
CA SER A 152 11.94 10.78 -3.24
C SER A 152 11.05 9.78 -3.98
N PRO A 153 11.49 9.29 -5.15
CA PRO A 153 10.76 8.31 -5.93
C PRO A 153 10.83 6.91 -5.32
N THR A 154 11.76 6.66 -4.41
CA THR A 154 11.95 5.40 -3.69
C THR A 154 12.35 5.73 -2.27
N ILE A 155 11.43 5.56 -1.33
CA ILE A 155 11.84 5.47 0.06
C ILE A 155 12.34 4.04 0.20
N ARG A 156 13.63 3.88 0.53
CA ARG A 156 14.17 2.63 1.06
C ARG A 156 14.22 2.74 2.59
N PRO A 157 13.09 2.83 3.32
CA PRO A 157 13.21 2.79 4.76
C PRO A 157 13.49 1.34 5.15
N ALA A 158 14.23 1.14 6.25
CA ALA A 158 14.24 -0.13 6.96
C ALA A 158 12.81 -0.62 7.30
N GLU A 159 11.83 0.29 7.27
CA GLU A 159 10.45 0.13 7.74
C GLU A 159 9.43 -0.15 6.59
N GLY A 160 9.86 -0.35 5.34
CA GLY A 160 9.01 -0.65 4.16
C GLY A 160 8.35 0.56 3.45
N ASP A 161 8.14 0.46 2.13
CA ASP A 161 7.51 1.52 1.32
C ASP A 161 5.96 1.47 1.46
N PRO A 162 5.30 2.53 1.98
CA PRO A 162 3.85 2.55 2.11
C PRO A 162 3.11 2.37 0.78
N ARG A 163 3.70 2.79 -0.35
CA ARG A 163 3.10 2.63 -1.69
C ARG A 163 3.00 1.16 -2.07
N GLU A 164 4.05 0.40 -1.78
CA GLU A 164 4.08 -1.04 -2.02
C GLU A 164 3.05 -1.76 -1.17
N ALA A 165 3.02 -1.48 0.14
CA ALA A 165 2.06 -2.07 1.06
C ALA A 165 0.61 -1.77 0.63
N LEU A 166 0.35 -0.56 0.15
CA LEU A 166 -0.96 -0.13 -0.34
C LEU A 166 -1.39 -0.94 -1.58
N ILE A 167 -0.51 -1.00 -2.57
CA ILE A 167 -0.75 -1.73 -3.82
C ILE A 167 -0.93 -3.22 -3.53
N TRP A 168 -0.09 -3.79 -2.66
CA TRP A 168 -0.18 -5.17 -2.24
C TRP A 168 -1.52 -5.48 -1.58
N MET A 169 -1.97 -4.64 -0.65
CA MET A 169 -3.26 -4.81 0.02
C MET A 169 -4.43 -4.81 -0.97
N VAL A 170 -4.45 -3.88 -1.93
CA VAL A 170 -5.52 -3.80 -2.93
C VAL A 170 -5.50 -5.01 -3.86
N SER A 171 -4.30 -5.49 -4.21
CA SER A 171 -4.14 -6.66 -5.06
C SER A 171 -4.80 -7.91 -4.47
N GLN A 172 -4.96 -8.00 -3.15
CA GLN A 172 -5.65 -9.12 -2.47
C GLN A 172 -7.13 -9.28 -2.87
N LEU A 173 -7.76 -8.23 -3.42
CA LEU A 173 -9.15 -8.28 -3.86
C LEU A 173 -9.37 -9.11 -5.14
N GLY A 174 -8.34 -9.27 -5.98
CA GLY A 174 -8.46 -9.92 -7.29
C GLY A 174 -7.29 -10.83 -7.70
N ARG A 175 -6.23 -10.90 -6.89
CA ARG A 175 -4.98 -11.61 -7.26
C ARG A 175 -5.22 -13.07 -7.61
N ARG A 176 -4.69 -13.46 -8.77
CA ARG A 176 -4.29 -14.83 -9.14
C ARG A 176 -2.75 -14.89 -9.26
N GLU A 177 -2.05 -14.32 -8.29
CA GLU A 177 -0.58 -14.19 -8.28
C GLU A 177 -0.07 -13.12 -9.26
N MET A 178 0.52 -12.04 -8.73
CA MET A 178 1.48 -11.28 -9.53
C MET A 178 2.87 -11.78 -9.13
N ALA A 179 3.74 -12.00 -10.10
CA ALA A 179 5.08 -12.57 -9.95
C ALA A 179 6.09 -11.68 -9.19
N PHE A 180 5.62 -10.79 -8.31
CA PHE A 180 6.47 -9.85 -7.56
C PHE A 180 7.45 -10.53 -6.62
N HIS A 181 7.21 -11.80 -6.27
CA HIS A 181 8.21 -12.62 -5.60
C HIS A 181 8.32 -13.96 -6.32
N LYS A 182 8.98 -13.96 -7.48
CA LYS A 182 9.80 -15.12 -7.88
C LYS A 182 10.97 -15.27 -6.88
N THR A 183 10.71 -15.38 -5.59
CA THR A 183 11.63 -16.13 -4.73
C THR A 183 11.48 -17.57 -5.20
N GLN A 184 12.49 -17.99 -5.96
CA GLN A 184 12.60 -19.20 -6.77
C GLN A 184 12.38 -20.53 -6.03
N TYR A 185 11.89 -20.52 -4.80
CA TYR A 185 12.06 -21.62 -3.85
C TYR A 185 10.81 -22.40 -3.47
N MET A 186 9.60 -22.02 -3.88
CA MET A 186 8.44 -22.89 -3.69
C MET A 186 7.51 -22.92 -4.90
N ALA A 187 7.57 -24.03 -5.63
CA ALA A 187 6.63 -24.41 -6.69
C ALA A 187 5.26 -24.84 -6.12
N SER A 188 4.76 -24.15 -5.09
CA SER A 188 3.40 -24.34 -4.59
C SER A 188 2.40 -23.72 -5.56
N GLU A 189 1.23 -24.33 -5.70
CA GLU A 189 0.16 -23.83 -6.57
C GLU A 189 -0.12 -22.34 -6.29
N PRO A 190 -0.42 -21.54 -7.34
CA PRO A 190 -0.70 -20.12 -7.19
C PRO A 190 -1.81 -19.91 -6.17
N LEU A 191 -1.47 -19.26 -5.05
CA LEU A 191 -2.42 -18.95 -3.98
C LEU A 191 -3.44 -17.93 -4.50
N GLN A 192 -4.57 -18.43 -4.99
CA GLN A 192 -5.71 -17.60 -5.33
C GLN A 192 -6.29 -16.97 -4.07
N SER A 193 -6.52 -15.65 -4.13
CA SER A 193 -7.29 -14.92 -3.13
C SER A 193 -8.58 -15.68 -2.77
N VAL A 194 -8.85 -15.87 -1.48
CA VAL A 194 -10.10 -16.50 -1.00
C VAL A 194 -11.29 -15.62 -1.36
N VAL A 195 -11.13 -14.29 -1.32
CA VAL A 195 -12.16 -13.35 -1.76
C VAL A 195 -12.55 -13.63 -3.21
N ARG A 196 -11.58 -13.76 -4.11
CA ARG A 196 -11.82 -14.09 -5.52
C ARG A 196 -12.51 -15.45 -5.68
N ARG A 197 -12.00 -16.50 -5.02
CA ARG A 197 -12.60 -17.84 -5.06
C ARG A 197 -14.05 -17.84 -4.57
N ARG A 198 -14.34 -17.08 -3.52
CA ARG A 198 -15.72 -16.92 -3.01
C ARG A 198 -16.62 -16.23 -4.02
N TRP A 199 -16.12 -15.21 -4.73
CA TRP A 199 -16.90 -14.56 -5.78
C TRP A 199 -17.23 -15.55 -6.91
N GLU A 200 -16.21 -16.22 -7.45
CA GLU A 200 -16.36 -17.18 -8.56
C GLU A 200 -17.31 -18.34 -8.20
N THR A 201 -17.38 -18.73 -6.93
CA THR A 201 -18.29 -19.78 -6.43
C THR A 201 -19.63 -19.26 -5.92
N GLY A 202 -19.90 -17.95 -6.00
CA GLY A 202 -21.14 -17.33 -5.51
C GLY A 202 -21.29 -17.34 -3.98
N LEU A 203 -20.19 -17.54 -3.25
CA LEU A 203 -20.12 -17.55 -1.79
C LEU A 203 -19.76 -16.19 -1.18
N LEU A 204 -19.40 -15.20 -1.99
CA LEU A 204 -19.12 -13.83 -1.54
C LEU A 204 -20.44 -13.08 -1.31
N ARG A 205 -20.77 -12.80 -0.04
CA ARG A 205 -22.01 -12.12 0.33
C ARG A 205 -21.90 -10.61 0.14
N GLU A 206 -23.03 -9.96 -0.13
CA GLU A 206 -23.14 -8.49 -0.21
C GLU A 206 -22.64 -7.81 1.08
N ALA A 207 -22.93 -8.38 2.24
CA ALA A 207 -22.47 -7.85 3.51
C ALA A 207 -20.93 -7.81 3.62
N GLN A 208 -20.25 -8.85 3.11
CA GLN A 208 -18.80 -8.92 3.09
C GLN A 208 -18.21 -7.86 2.15
N VAL A 209 -18.84 -7.66 0.98
CA VAL A 209 -18.46 -6.61 0.04
C VAL A 209 -18.54 -5.22 0.71
N LYS A 210 -19.66 -4.95 1.40
CA LYS A 210 -19.86 -3.66 2.11
C LYS A 210 -18.82 -3.43 3.21
N LEU A 211 -18.52 -4.46 4.02
CA LEU A 211 -17.51 -4.35 5.07
C LEU A 211 -16.12 -4.08 4.52
N VAL A 212 -15.75 -4.73 3.41
CA VAL A 212 -14.49 -4.44 2.70
C VAL A 212 -14.50 -3.01 2.17
N GLY A 213 -15.61 -2.56 1.56
CA GLY A 213 -15.77 -1.16 1.14
C GLY A 213 -15.52 -0.17 2.27
N HIS A 214 -16.17 -0.36 3.42
CA HIS A 214 -15.97 0.50 4.60
C HIS A 214 -14.54 0.51 5.12
N LEU A 215 -13.83 -0.62 5.07
CA LEU A 215 -12.41 -0.69 5.45
C LEU A 215 -11.57 0.24 4.56
N PHE A 216 -11.77 0.17 3.24
CA PHE A 216 -11.03 1.00 2.29
C PHE A 216 -11.44 2.48 2.38
N ASP A 217 -12.74 2.79 2.47
CA ASP A 217 -13.22 4.16 2.67
C ASP A 217 -12.57 4.82 3.89
N LYS A 218 -12.53 4.10 5.01
CA LYS A 218 -11.90 4.57 6.23
C LYS A 218 -10.39 4.77 6.03
N LEU A 219 -9.72 3.82 5.40
CA LEU A 219 -8.29 3.91 5.13
C LEU A 219 -7.96 5.13 4.25
N TRP A 220 -8.72 5.39 3.18
CA TRP A 220 -8.53 6.56 2.32
C TRP A 220 -8.60 7.87 3.09
N ILE A 221 -9.58 7.99 3.99
CA ILE A 221 -9.75 9.16 4.84
C ILE A 221 -8.53 9.32 5.77
N GLU A 222 -8.09 8.23 6.42
CA GLU A 222 -6.95 8.27 7.33
C GLU A 222 -5.63 8.61 6.63
N LEU A 223 -5.35 7.97 5.50
CA LEU A 223 -4.13 8.23 4.73
C LEU A 223 -4.12 9.65 4.17
N LYS A 224 -5.26 10.13 3.66
CA LYS A 224 -5.39 11.51 3.19
C LYS A 224 -5.10 12.50 4.32
N ALA A 225 -5.72 12.31 5.49
CA ALA A 225 -5.49 13.17 6.64
C ALA A 225 -4.01 13.16 7.06
N LEU A 226 -3.36 12.00 7.12
CA LEU A 226 -1.94 11.89 7.49
C LEU A 226 -1.02 12.65 6.52
N VAL A 227 -1.31 12.58 5.22
CA VAL A 227 -0.54 13.27 4.18
C VAL A 227 -0.74 14.79 4.22
N GLU A 228 -1.94 15.25 4.56
CA GLU A 228 -2.30 16.67 4.63
C GLU A 228 -1.82 17.36 5.93
N ILE A 229 -1.61 16.61 7.02
CA ILE A 229 -1.10 17.17 8.28
C ILE A 229 0.33 17.68 8.10
N GLU A 230 0.53 18.98 8.33
CA GLU A 230 1.86 19.57 8.46
C GLU A 230 2.57 18.97 9.69
N THR A 231 3.74 18.36 9.49
CA THR A 231 4.61 17.90 10.57
C THR A 231 6.06 18.13 10.19
N ALA A 232 6.89 18.42 11.18
CA ALA A 232 8.35 18.49 11.02
C ALA A 232 9.00 17.09 10.95
N ASN A 233 8.30 16.05 11.44
CA ASN A 233 8.82 14.69 11.49
C ASN A 233 8.20 13.83 10.40
N GLU A 234 8.77 13.90 9.19
CA GLU A 234 8.33 13.12 8.02
C GLU A 234 8.53 11.61 8.22
N ARG A 235 9.56 11.20 8.98
CA ARG A 235 9.78 9.79 9.33
C ARG A 235 8.59 9.23 10.10
N LEU A 236 8.16 9.92 11.16
CA LEU A 236 6.98 9.52 11.94
C LEU A 236 5.73 9.44 11.05
N ARG A 237 5.54 10.39 10.13
CA ARG A 237 4.40 10.34 9.19
C ARG A 237 4.47 9.07 8.32
N LEU A 238 5.63 8.70 7.79
CA LEU A 238 5.80 7.50 6.97
C LEU A 238 5.54 6.21 7.77
N VAL A 239 6.03 6.14 9.02
CA VAL A 239 5.72 5.04 9.95
C VAL A 239 4.21 4.90 10.16
N GLU A 240 3.52 6.01 10.43
CA GLU A 240 2.07 6.00 10.64
C GLU A 240 1.32 5.62 9.37
N LEU A 241 1.73 6.11 8.19
CA LEU A 241 1.14 5.71 6.91
C LEU A 241 1.26 4.20 6.71
N ASN A 242 2.47 3.65 6.89
CA ASN A 242 2.70 2.22 6.71
C ASN A 242 1.91 1.40 7.73
N ARG A 243 1.91 1.82 9.00
CA ARG A 243 1.16 1.16 10.09
C ARG A 243 -0.32 1.05 9.76
N ARG A 244 -0.96 2.14 9.29
CA ARG A 244 -2.39 2.12 8.91
C ARG A 244 -2.66 1.16 7.75
N ILE A 245 -1.81 1.16 6.74
CA ILE A 245 -1.92 0.26 5.58
C ILE A 245 -1.73 -1.21 6.00
N ILE A 246 -0.70 -1.51 6.81
CA ILE A 246 -0.44 -2.87 7.30
C ILE A 246 -1.60 -3.37 8.16
N ARG A 247 -2.17 -2.54 9.04
CA ARG A 247 -3.34 -2.92 9.84
C ARG A 247 -4.55 -3.25 8.96
N ALA A 248 -4.83 -2.42 7.96
CA ALA A 248 -5.89 -2.69 6.99
C ALA A 248 -5.60 -3.97 6.18
N GLY A 249 -4.36 -4.18 5.75
CA GLY A 249 -3.91 -5.39 5.08
C GLY A 249 -4.04 -6.65 5.94
N ARG A 250 -3.75 -6.56 7.25
CA ARG A 250 -3.97 -7.64 8.22
C ARG A 250 -5.47 -7.91 8.41
N ALA A 251 -6.32 -6.89 8.49
CA ALA A 251 -7.76 -7.08 8.52
C ALA A 251 -8.25 -7.79 7.24
N MET A 252 -7.77 -7.37 6.07
CA MET A 252 -8.04 -8.05 4.81
C MET A 252 -7.63 -9.53 4.86
N ARG A 253 -6.38 -9.83 5.18
CA ARG A 253 -5.85 -11.20 5.18
C ARG A 253 -6.48 -12.08 6.26
N CYS A 254 -6.48 -11.61 7.50
CA CYS A 254 -6.82 -12.44 8.66
C CYS A 254 -8.33 -12.58 8.85
N PHE A 255 -9.12 -11.63 8.35
CA PHE A 255 -10.57 -11.62 8.51
C PHE A 255 -11.30 -11.88 7.17
N PHE A 256 -11.14 -11.00 6.18
CA PHE A 256 -11.96 -11.05 4.95
C PHE A 256 -11.52 -12.16 3.97
N ASP A 257 -10.22 -12.33 3.80
CA ASP A 257 -9.58 -13.34 2.95
C ASP A 257 -9.32 -14.65 3.70
N ASN A 258 -9.80 -14.76 4.94
CA ASN A 258 -9.67 -16.00 5.71
C ASN A 258 -10.80 -16.96 5.36
N GLY A 259 -10.46 -18.18 4.93
CA GLY A 259 -11.43 -19.25 4.61
C GLY A 259 -12.39 -19.61 5.75
N ARG A 260 -12.02 -19.31 7.00
CA ARG A 260 -12.82 -19.56 8.22
C ARG A 260 -13.89 -18.52 8.49
N PHE A 261 -13.77 -17.30 7.96
CA PHE A 261 -14.76 -16.24 8.19
C PHE A 261 -16.04 -16.52 7.39
N ARG A 262 -17.07 -17.06 8.05
CA ARG A 262 -18.35 -17.46 7.43
C ARG A 262 -19.59 -17.02 8.22
N SER A 263 -19.43 -16.13 9.20
CA SER A 263 -20.50 -15.77 10.13
C SER A 263 -21.36 -14.62 9.58
N GLU A 264 -22.45 -14.95 8.89
CA GLU A 264 -23.44 -13.98 8.40
C GLU A 264 -24.01 -13.12 9.53
N ARG A 265 -24.26 -13.71 10.71
CA ARG A 265 -24.74 -12.97 11.88
C ARG A 265 -23.75 -11.89 12.34
N LEU A 266 -22.45 -12.21 12.34
CA LEU A 266 -21.41 -11.24 12.72
C LEU A 266 -21.31 -10.13 11.67
N GLU A 267 -21.40 -10.48 10.38
CA GLU A 267 -21.41 -9.49 9.29
C GLU A 267 -22.56 -8.49 9.43
N GLY A 268 -23.77 -8.99 9.66
CA GLY A 268 -24.94 -8.14 9.88
C GLY A 268 -24.83 -7.27 11.14
N LEU A 269 -24.23 -7.80 12.21
CA LEU A 269 -23.98 -7.03 13.43
C LEU A 269 -22.98 -5.90 13.19
N LEU A 270 -21.86 -6.19 12.50
CA LEU A 270 -20.86 -5.18 12.16
C LEU A 270 -21.43 -4.09 11.27
N LEU A 271 -22.18 -4.46 10.22
CA LEU A 271 -22.82 -3.47 9.35
C LEU A 271 -23.84 -2.63 10.09
N LYS A 272 -24.61 -3.24 11.01
CA LYS A 272 -25.54 -2.50 11.85
C LYS A 272 -24.80 -1.44 12.68
N TYR A 273 -23.73 -1.84 13.38
CA TYR A 273 -22.89 -0.91 14.14
C TYR A 273 -22.25 0.19 13.29
N LEU A 274 -21.89 -0.11 12.04
CA LEU A 274 -21.34 0.89 11.11
C LEU A 274 -22.41 1.81 10.51
N SER A 275 -23.67 1.37 10.46
CA SER A 275 -24.79 2.12 9.88
C SER A 275 -25.59 2.93 10.88
N GLU A 276 -25.51 2.58 12.16
CA GLU A 276 -26.20 3.32 13.21
C GLU A 276 -25.52 4.68 13.36
N ASP A 277 -26.31 5.77 13.23
CA ASP A 277 -25.90 7.14 13.57
C ASP A 277 -25.63 7.31 15.09
N GLU A 278 -25.59 6.21 15.84
CA GLU A 278 -25.24 6.22 17.25
C GLU A 278 -23.77 6.61 17.38
N GLU A 279 -23.49 7.53 18.31
CA GLU A 279 -22.12 7.94 18.62
C GLU A 279 -21.33 6.69 19.05
N VAL A 280 -20.42 6.25 18.18
CA VAL A 280 -19.42 5.24 18.52
C VAL A 280 -18.76 5.68 19.81
N ASP A 281 -18.63 4.77 20.77
CA ASP A 281 -17.90 5.03 22.01
C ASP A 281 -16.43 5.33 21.67
N THR A 282 -16.16 6.62 21.48
CA THR A 282 -14.85 7.15 21.08
C THR A 282 -13.81 6.84 22.15
N GLN A 283 -14.21 6.75 23.41
CA GLN A 283 -13.32 6.39 24.51
C GLN A 283 -12.86 4.93 24.37
N LEU A 284 -13.78 4.01 24.08
CA LEU A 284 -13.41 2.61 23.81
C LEU A 284 -12.50 2.50 22.59
N LEU A 285 -12.80 3.23 21.52
CA LEU A 285 -11.96 3.24 20.31
C LEU A 285 -10.54 3.71 20.63
N HIS A 286 -10.39 4.82 21.37
CA HIS A 286 -9.09 5.33 21.76
C HIS A 286 -8.33 4.35 22.66
N GLY A 287 -9.00 3.72 23.62
CA GLY A 287 -8.38 2.69 24.46
C GLY A 287 -7.89 1.48 23.66
N LEU A 288 -8.65 1.04 22.64
CA LEU A 288 -8.22 -0.03 21.74
C LEU A 288 -7.03 0.41 20.87
N GLU A 289 -7.01 1.65 20.38
CA GLU A 289 -5.88 2.19 19.62
C GLU A 289 -4.61 2.28 20.47
N GLU A 290 -4.72 2.69 21.74
CA GLU A 290 -3.60 2.75 22.68
C GLU A 290 -3.01 1.36 22.94
N VAL A 291 -3.85 0.39 23.32
CA VAL A 291 -3.42 -1.01 23.53
C VAL A 291 -2.79 -1.60 22.27
N GLN A 292 -3.35 -1.31 21.10
CA GLN A 292 -2.78 -1.77 19.84
C GLN A 292 -1.41 -1.14 19.55
N ARG A 293 -1.20 0.13 19.92
CA ARG A 293 0.10 0.81 19.77
C ARG A 293 1.14 0.26 20.74
N GLU A 294 0.75 -0.03 21.98
CA GLU A 294 1.63 -0.66 22.97
C GLU A 294 2.08 -2.04 22.44
N PHE A 295 1.13 -2.86 21.98
CA PHE A 295 1.43 -4.17 21.40
C PHE A 295 2.40 -4.07 20.20
N GLU A 296 2.19 -3.11 19.31
CA GLU A 296 3.08 -2.91 18.15
C GLU A 296 4.47 -2.39 18.51
N SER A 297 4.59 -1.70 19.65
CA SER A 297 5.86 -1.16 20.15
C SER A 297 6.66 -2.21 20.90
N ASP A 298 5.99 -3.04 21.70
CA ASP A 298 6.61 -4.09 22.53
C ASP A 298 7.04 -5.31 21.70
N ASP A 299 6.23 -5.71 20.72
CA ASP A 299 6.45 -6.95 19.97
C ASP A 299 7.51 -6.79 18.87
N GLY A 300 8.12 -5.60 18.75
CA GLY A 300 9.06 -5.27 17.69
C GLY A 300 8.47 -5.43 16.28
N LEU A 301 7.14 -5.52 16.14
CA LEU A 301 6.46 -5.90 14.90
C LEU A 301 6.67 -4.90 13.75
N LEU A 302 7.09 -3.66 14.05
CA LEU A 302 7.50 -2.68 13.05
C LEU A 302 8.96 -2.90 12.60
N ASP A 303 9.83 -3.37 13.50
CA ASP A 303 11.22 -3.73 13.22
C ASP A 303 11.29 -5.08 12.48
N GLN A 304 10.38 -6.00 12.83
CA GLN A 304 10.12 -7.24 12.09
C GLN A 304 9.27 -7.00 10.85
N SER A 305 9.00 -5.79 10.36
CA SER A 305 8.25 -5.66 9.10
C SER A 305 9.06 -6.23 7.92
N ASN A 306 10.40 -6.20 7.98
CA ASN A 306 11.26 -6.98 7.08
C ASN A 306 11.19 -8.49 7.36
N ASP A 307 11.12 -8.92 8.62
CA ASP A 307 10.97 -10.34 8.99
C ASP A 307 9.53 -10.85 8.83
N ALA A 308 8.51 -10.02 8.71
CA ALA A 308 7.13 -10.42 8.47
C ALA A 308 6.95 -10.83 7.02
N TYR A 309 7.77 -10.28 6.10
CA TYR A 309 7.94 -10.83 4.77
C TYR A 309 8.70 -12.17 4.78
N SER A 310 9.55 -12.43 5.77
CA SER A 310 10.29 -13.70 5.94
C SER A 310 9.52 -14.77 6.74
N MET A 311 8.74 -14.42 7.76
CA MET A 311 7.89 -15.30 8.58
C MET A 311 6.63 -15.73 7.82
N ILE A 312 6.24 -15.02 6.75
CA ILE A 312 5.23 -15.49 5.78
C ILE A 312 5.66 -16.82 5.13
N LEU A 313 6.96 -17.15 5.13
CA LEU A 313 7.49 -18.42 4.62
C LEU A 313 7.59 -19.53 5.67
N GLU A 314 7.49 -19.24 6.97
CA GLU A 314 7.76 -20.22 8.03
C GLU A 314 6.49 -20.83 8.68
N TYR A 315 5.30 -20.26 8.45
CA TYR A 315 4.05 -20.73 9.09
C TYR A 315 3.12 -21.60 8.22
N GLU A 316 3.58 -22.10 7.06
CA GLU A 316 2.85 -23.10 6.26
C GLU A 316 3.66 -24.42 6.07
N LEU A 317 4.08 -25.02 7.20
CA LEU A 317 4.49 -26.43 7.29
C LEU A 317 3.58 -27.23 8.23
#